data_AF-A0A6C0KW56-F1
#
_entry.id   AF-A0A6C0KW56-F1
#
_cell.length_a   1.000
_cell.length_b   1.000
_cell.length_c   1.000
_cell.angle_alpha   90.00
_cell.angle_beta   90.00
_cell.angle_gamma   90.00
#
_symmetry.space_group_name_H-M   'P 1'
#
loop_
_entity.id
_entity.type
_entity.pdbx_description
1 polymer ?
#
loop_
_entity_poly.entity_id
_entity_poly.type
_entity_poly.pdbx_seq_one_letter_code
_entity_poly.pdbx_strand_id
1 'polypeptide(L)'
;MKTVVVTLTDEAYFSKAKRTIYDIRSRGEWTGDLVLITVGFRAPQNFLDYYKITQKYVDHVNTDRLLQQYHHHPIRPTCDNREFAKLTQWDKFYVFDSFFMQWDKVVYLDAGLRVLDRISYLAD
;
A
#
# COMPACT_ATOMS: atom_id res chain seq x y z
N MET A 1 22.36 0.65 3.53
CA MET A 1 21.24 0.57 2.58
C MET A 1 20.01 1.13 3.27
N LYS A 2 19.29 2.05 2.63
CA LYS A 2 18.11 2.72 3.18
C LYS A 2 16.85 2.02 2.67
N THR A 3 16.19 1.24 3.54
CA THR A 3 15.00 0.44 3.21
C THR A 3 13.74 1.09 3.79
N VAL A 4 12.64 1.07 3.05
CA VAL A 4 11.32 1.54 3.50
C VAL A 4 10.29 0.43 3.40
N VAL A 5 9.43 0.33 4.41
CA VAL A 5 8.19 -0.45 4.30
C VAL A 5 7.08 0.45 3.78
N VAL A 6 6.31 -0.04 2.81
CA VAL A 6 5.22 0.70 2.19
C VAL A 6 3.93 -0.08 2.28
N THR A 7 2.85 0.58 2.69
CA THR A 7 1.48 0.05 2.58
C THR A 7 0.61 1.06 1.86
N LEU A 8 -0.43 0.60 1.18
CA LEU A 8 -1.38 1.43 0.45
C LEU A 8 -2.81 1.17 0.89
N THR A 9 -3.62 2.22 0.97
CA THR A 9 -5.05 2.09 1.29
C THR A 9 -5.86 3.24 0.70
N ASP A 10 -7.13 2.98 0.42
CA ASP A 10 -8.17 4.01 0.32
C ASP A 10 -8.81 4.24 1.71
N GLU A 11 -9.78 5.17 1.77
CA GLU A 11 -10.46 5.52 3.01
C GLU A 11 -11.26 4.34 3.60
N ALA A 12 -11.98 3.61 2.75
CA ALA A 12 -12.84 2.49 3.17
C ALA A 12 -12.00 1.35 3.79
N TYR A 13 -10.81 1.11 3.26
CA TYR A 13 -9.91 0.05 3.72
C TYR A 13 -8.93 0.51 4.83
N PHE A 14 -8.94 1.80 5.19
CA PHE A 14 -7.99 2.38 6.13
C PHE A 14 -8.03 1.70 7.51
N SER A 15 -9.21 1.28 7.97
CA SER A 15 -9.35 0.52 9.23
C SER A 15 -8.48 -0.74 9.27
N LYS A 16 -8.34 -1.44 8.13
CA LYS A 16 -7.51 -2.63 7.99
C LYS A 16 -6.03 -2.27 7.83
N ALA A 17 -5.72 -1.21 7.09
CA ALA A 17 -4.35 -0.69 7.00
C ALA A 17 -3.78 -0.33 8.38
N LYS A 18 -4.59 0.30 9.26
CA LYS A 18 -4.21 0.58 10.65
C LYS A 18 -3.80 -0.67 11.41
N ARG A 19 -4.47 -1.82 11.19
CA ARG A 19 -4.11 -3.09 11.82
C ARG A 19 -2.76 -3.60 11.31
N THR A 20 -2.54 -3.56 10.00
CA THR A 20 -1.26 -3.96 9.41
C THR A 20 -0.11 -3.08 9.91
N ILE A 21 -0.30 -1.76 9.98
CA ILE A 21 0.67 -0.81 10.54
C ILE A 21 0.97 -1.10 12.01
N TYR A 22 -0.06 -1.35 12.81
CA TYR A 22 0.11 -1.76 14.20
C TYR A 22 0.97 -3.02 14.30
N ASP A 23 0.70 -4.04 13.47
CA ASP A 23 1.47 -5.27 13.48
C ASP A 23 2.92 -5.03 13.01
N ILE A 24 3.15 -4.22 11.97
CA ILE A 24 4.50 -3.84 11.46
C ILE A 24 5.33 -3.23 12.60
N ARG A 25 4.75 -2.29 13.37
CA ARG A 25 5.46 -1.59 14.44
C ARG A 25 5.58 -2.41 15.73
N SER A 26 4.62 -3.29 16.02
CA SER A 26 4.62 -4.12 17.23
C SER A 26 5.35 -5.45 17.00
N ARG A 27 4.67 -6.45 16.44
CA ARG A 27 5.20 -7.80 16.20
C ARG A 27 6.30 -7.83 15.16
N GLY A 28 6.17 -7.00 14.12
CA GLY A 28 7.17 -6.83 13.08
C GLY A 28 8.45 -6.14 13.57
N GLU A 29 8.39 -5.44 14.71
CA GLU A 29 9.48 -4.66 15.29
C GLU A 29 10.20 -3.76 14.27
N TRP A 30 9.49 -3.31 13.22
CA TRP A 30 10.09 -2.45 12.20
C TRP A 30 10.30 -1.04 12.76
N THR A 31 11.56 -0.64 12.89
CA THR A 31 11.95 0.68 13.40
C THR A 31 12.29 1.67 12.29
N GLY A 32 12.46 1.20 11.05
CA GLY A 32 12.81 2.03 9.89
C GLY A 32 11.65 2.87 9.36
N ASP A 33 11.89 3.45 8.18
CA ASP A 33 10.93 4.30 7.48
C ASP A 33 9.69 3.48 7.10
N LEU A 34 8.52 4.10 7.29
CA LEU A 34 7.23 3.52 6.94
C LEU A 34 6.45 4.58 6.17
N VAL A 35 6.12 4.27 4.92
CA VAL A 35 5.28 5.13 4.08
C VAL A 35 3.89 4.52 3.99
N LEU A 36 2.87 5.35 4.22
CA LEU A 36 1.48 5.03 3.92
C LEU A 36 1.06 5.82 2.68
N ILE A 37 0.78 5.12 1.58
CA ILE A 37 0.12 5.70 0.42
C ILE A 37 -1.38 5.74 0.71
N THR A 38 -1.96 6.93 0.66
CA THR A 38 -3.40 7.14 0.86
C THR A 38 -4.04 7.59 -0.45
N VAL A 39 -4.98 6.80 -0.97
CA VAL A 39 -5.66 7.06 -2.24
C VAL A 39 -6.93 7.85 -1.99
N GLY A 40 -6.99 9.10 -2.44
CA GLY A 40 -8.19 9.93 -2.41
C GLY A 40 -8.59 10.47 -1.03
N PHE A 41 -7.84 10.20 0.04
CA PHE A 41 -8.12 10.72 1.38
C PHE A 41 -6.85 11.09 2.15
N ARG A 42 -6.98 11.88 3.22
CA ARG A 42 -5.88 12.18 4.14
C ARG A 42 -6.03 11.44 5.46
N ALA A 43 -4.99 10.72 5.87
CA ALA A 43 -4.98 10.05 7.17
C ALA A 43 -4.89 11.07 8.33
N PRO A 44 -5.47 10.77 9.51
CA PRO A 44 -5.37 11.64 10.68
C PRO A 44 -3.92 11.85 11.14
N GLN A 45 -3.53 13.11 11.38
CA GLN A 45 -2.15 13.46 11.72
C GLN A 45 -1.67 12.78 13.02
N ASN A 46 -2.52 12.70 14.04
CA ASN A 46 -2.20 12.02 15.30
C ASN A 46 -1.84 10.53 15.11
N PHE A 47 -2.46 9.86 14.13
CA PHE A 47 -2.13 8.48 13.78
C PHE A 47 -0.77 8.39 13.08
N LEU A 48 -0.51 9.31 12.13
CA LEU A 48 0.76 9.38 11.41
C LEU A 48 1.93 9.64 12.39
N ASP A 49 1.74 10.59 13.31
CA ASP A 49 2.76 10.96 14.30
C ASP A 49 3.06 9.80 15.26
N TYR A 50 2.01 9.17 15.81
CA TYR A 50 2.15 8.09 16.78
C TYR A 50 2.94 6.90 16.22
N TYR A 51 2.68 6.53 14.96
CA TYR A 51 3.36 5.40 14.30
C TYR A 51 4.56 5.84 13.45
N LYS A 52 4.94 7.12 13.48
CA LYS A 52 6.04 7.72 12.72
C LYS A 52 5.95 7.37 11.23
N ILE A 53 4.83 7.71 10.60
CA ILE A 53 4.52 7.37 9.21
C ILE A 53 4.67 8.59 8.33
N THR A 54 5.38 8.44 7.21
CA THR A 54 5.35 9.42 6.14
C THR A 54 4.16 9.15 5.24
N GLN A 55 3.23 10.10 5.14
CA GLN A 55 2.10 9.97 4.22
C GLN A 55 2.49 10.38 2.81
N LYS A 56 2.14 9.56 1.81
CA LYS A 56 2.14 9.93 0.40
C LYS A 56 0.69 9.94 -0.10
N TYR A 57 0.09 11.13 -0.14
CA TYR A 57 -1.23 11.33 -0.72
C TYR A 57 -1.15 11.22 -2.24
N VAL A 58 -2.11 10.50 -2.84
CA VAL A 58 -2.28 10.35 -4.28
C VAL A 58 -3.76 10.30 -4.63
N ASP A 59 -4.10 10.67 -5.85
CA ASP A 59 -5.40 10.39 -6.44
C ASP A 59 -5.44 8.94 -6.97
N HIS A 60 -6.65 8.42 -7.24
CA HIS A 60 -6.78 7.12 -7.87
C HIS A 60 -6.27 7.18 -9.32
N VAL A 61 -5.49 6.17 -9.73
CA VAL A 61 -5.07 6.02 -11.12
C VAL A 61 -6.30 5.87 -12.01
N ASN A 62 -6.38 6.66 -13.09
CA ASN A 62 -7.46 6.48 -14.07
C ASN A 62 -7.33 5.09 -14.72
N THR A 63 -8.35 4.25 -14.51
CA THR A 63 -8.42 2.87 -15.03
C THR A 63 -9.46 2.70 -16.14
N ASP A 64 -10.04 3.79 -16.68
CA ASP A 64 -11.14 3.73 -17.66
C ASP A 64 -10.74 2.95 -18.92
N ARG A 65 -9.55 3.25 -19.47
CA ARG A 65 -9.04 2.56 -20.66
C ARG A 65 -8.75 1.09 -20.36
N LEU A 66 -8.26 0.77 -19.17
CA LEU A 66 -8.00 -0.61 -18.75
C LEU A 66 -9.32 -1.42 -18.69
N LEU A 67 -10.35 -0.84 -18.06
CA LEU A 67 -11.67 -1.45 -17.98
C LEU A 67 -12.28 -1.66 -19.37
N GLN A 68 -12.18 -0.68 -20.26
CA GLN A 68 -12.60 -0.82 -21.66
C GLN A 68 -11.91 -2.00 -22.34
N GLN A 69 -10.60 -2.16 -22.13
CA GLN A 69 -9.85 -3.31 -22.67
C GLN A 69 -10.29 -4.63 -22.05
N TYR A 70 -10.51 -4.71 -20.73
CA TYR A 70 -11.01 -5.93 -20.10
C TYR A 70 -12.44 -6.29 -20.53
N HIS A 71 -13.28 -5.31 -20.84
CA HIS A 71 -14.60 -5.58 -21.41
C HIS A 71 -14.50 -6.09 -22.86
N HIS A 72 -13.59 -5.53 -23.66
CA HIS A 72 -13.41 -5.94 -25.06
C HIS A 72 -12.66 -7.28 -25.20
N HIS A 73 -11.72 -7.54 -24.30
CA HIS A 73 -10.85 -8.72 -24.26
C HIS A 73 -10.85 -9.33 -22.85
N PRO A 74 -11.94 -10.02 -22.46
CA PRO A 74 -12.06 -10.54 -21.10
C PRO A 74 -11.05 -11.63 -20.80
N ILE A 75 -10.38 -11.52 -19.65
CA ILE A 75 -9.48 -12.54 -19.13
C ILE A 75 -10.33 -13.69 -18.60
N ARG A 76 -10.26 -14.87 -19.23
CA ARG A 76 -11.00 -16.07 -18.80
C ARG A 76 -10.10 -17.30 -18.74
N PRO A 77 -10.33 -18.21 -17.77
CA PRO A 77 -11.32 -18.13 -16.70
C PRO A 77 -10.91 -17.15 -15.58
N THR A 78 -11.90 -16.50 -14.95
CA THR A 78 -11.73 -15.65 -13.75
C THR A 78 -12.60 -16.22 -12.62
N CYS A 79 -12.19 -16.02 -11.37
CA CYS A 79 -12.88 -16.56 -10.20
C CYS A 79 -14.00 -15.65 -9.67
N ASP A 80 -13.83 -14.32 -9.74
CA ASP A 80 -14.75 -13.37 -9.10
C ASP A 80 -14.76 -11.95 -9.70
N ASN A 81 -14.32 -11.77 -10.95
CA ASN A 81 -14.36 -10.48 -11.67
C ASN A 81 -13.63 -9.32 -10.95
N ARG A 82 -12.63 -9.63 -10.12
CA ARG A 82 -11.82 -8.64 -9.38
C ARG A 82 -11.11 -7.63 -10.27
N GLU A 83 -10.82 -7.99 -11.51
CA GLU A 83 -10.25 -7.12 -12.52
C GLU A 83 -11.13 -5.89 -12.81
N PHE A 84 -12.45 -5.98 -12.54
CA PHE A 84 -13.40 -4.87 -12.69
C PHE A 84 -13.71 -4.15 -11.37
N ALA A 85 -13.68 -4.87 -10.25
CA ALA A 85 -14.16 -4.35 -8.96
C ALA A 85 -13.05 -3.85 -8.01
N LYS A 86 -11.82 -4.35 -8.12
CA LYS A 86 -10.71 -4.01 -7.21
C LYS A 86 -9.70 -3.07 -7.85
N LEU A 87 -10.17 -1.94 -8.34
CA LEU A 87 -9.34 -1.01 -9.12
C LEU A 87 -8.23 -0.37 -8.30
N THR A 88 -8.43 -0.20 -6.98
CA THR A 88 -7.39 0.31 -6.06
C THR A 88 -6.08 -0.50 -6.10
N GLN A 89 -6.11 -1.75 -6.59
CA GLN A 89 -4.89 -2.55 -6.77
C GLN A 89 -3.88 -1.90 -7.73
N TRP A 90 -4.35 -1.09 -8.68
CA TRP A 90 -3.49 -0.42 -9.66
C TRP A 90 -2.74 0.77 -9.07
N ASP A 91 -3.25 1.37 -7.98
CA ASP A 91 -2.57 2.44 -7.25
C ASP A 91 -1.27 1.96 -6.61
N LYS A 92 -1.06 0.64 -6.50
CA LYS A 92 0.24 0.07 -6.09
C LYS A 92 1.39 0.55 -6.97
N PHE A 93 1.13 0.93 -8.23
CA PHE A 93 2.18 1.47 -9.10
C PHE A 93 2.78 2.79 -8.62
N TYR A 94 2.14 3.51 -7.69
CA TYR A 94 2.75 4.67 -7.05
C TYR A 94 4.03 4.35 -6.27
N VAL A 95 4.31 3.07 -5.95
CA VAL A 95 5.63 2.68 -5.39
C VAL A 95 6.79 2.93 -6.36
N PHE A 96 6.51 3.08 -7.65
CA PHE A 96 7.49 3.42 -8.68
C PHE A 96 7.59 4.93 -8.95
N ASP A 97 6.85 5.77 -8.22
CA ASP A 97 6.99 7.23 -8.28
C ASP A 97 8.42 7.65 -7.84
N SER A 98 8.96 8.72 -8.45
CA SER A 98 10.30 9.22 -8.13
C SER A 98 10.49 9.55 -6.64
N PHE A 99 9.40 9.81 -5.91
CA PHE A 99 9.39 9.94 -4.46
C PHE A 99 10.09 8.77 -3.75
N PHE A 100 9.97 7.55 -4.26
CA PHE A 100 10.57 6.36 -3.66
C PHE A 100 12.05 6.16 -3.99
N MET A 101 12.61 6.93 -4.93
CA MET A 101 14.05 6.83 -5.30
C MET A 101 15.01 7.29 -4.19
N GLN A 102 14.49 7.86 -3.11
CA GLN A 102 15.29 8.21 -1.92
C GLN A 102 15.60 7.01 -1.01
N TRP A 103 15.07 5.82 -1.33
CA TRP A 103 15.35 4.55 -0.68
C TRP A 103 15.98 3.59 -1.69
N ASP A 104 16.92 2.77 -1.22
CA ASP A 104 17.59 1.77 -2.05
C ASP A 104 16.69 0.53 -2.26
N LYS A 105 15.78 0.26 -1.30
CA LYS A 105 14.89 -0.89 -1.29
C LYS A 105 13.50 -0.50 -0.77
N VAL A 106 12.47 -0.97 -1.46
CA VAL A 106 11.06 -0.83 -1.06
C VAL A 106 10.50 -2.21 -0.73
N VAL A 107 10.02 -2.38 0.50
CA VAL A 107 9.30 -3.58 0.96
C VAL A 107 7.82 -3.24 1.00
N TYR A 108 7.08 -3.67 -0.03
CA TYR A 108 5.64 -3.41 -0.10
C TYR A 108 4.86 -4.50 0.66
N LEU A 109 3.98 -4.08 1.56
CA LEU A 109 3.06 -4.92 2.34
C LEU A 109 1.62 -4.50 2.05
N ASP A 110 0.79 -5.43 1.59
CA ASP A 110 -0.61 -5.16 1.32
C ASP A 110 -1.40 -4.81 2.59
N ALA A 111 -2.25 -3.79 2.52
CA ALA A 111 -3.13 -3.48 3.64
C ALA A 111 -4.07 -4.66 3.94
N GLY A 112 -4.28 -4.91 5.23
CA GLY A 112 -5.16 -5.98 5.73
C GLY A 112 -4.46 -7.33 5.94
N LEU A 113 -3.17 -7.46 5.63
CA LEU A 113 -2.38 -8.60 6.11
C LEU A 113 -2.04 -8.48 7.59
N ARG A 114 -1.66 -9.60 8.21
CA ARG A 114 -1.14 -9.65 9.58
C ARG A 114 0.37 -9.86 9.54
N VAL A 115 1.12 -9.08 10.31
CA VAL A 115 2.54 -9.33 10.58
C VAL A 115 2.64 -10.05 11.92
N LEU A 116 3.16 -11.27 11.92
CA LEU A 116 3.13 -12.16 13.09
C LEU A 116 4.50 -12.39 13.72
N ASP A 117 5.57 -11.93 13.08
CA ASP A 117 6.95 -12.06 13.54
C ASP A 117 7.77 -10.87 13.06
N ARG A 118 9.01 -10.75 13.57
CA ARG A 118 9.97 -9.70 13.23
C ARG A 118 10.25 -9.68 11.75
N ILE A 119 10.28 -8.50 11.15
CA ILE A 119 10.52 -8.33 9.71
C ILE A 119 11.81 -7.57 9.39
N SER A 120 12.70 -7.39 10.38
CA SER A 120 13.98 -6.69 10.20
C SER A 120 14.85 -7.34 9.12
N TYR A 121 14.77 -8.66 8.94
CA TYR A 121 15.51 -9.40 7.92
C TYR A 121 15.14 -9.01 6.47
N LEU A 122 14.01 -8.33 6.24
CA LEU A 122 13.66 -7.79 4.92
C LEU A 122 14.51 -6.57 4.57
N ALA A 123 15.11 -5.91 5.58
CA ALA A 123 16.03 -4.80 5.38
C ALA A 123 17.41 -5.26 4.89
N ASP A 124 17.85 -6.44 5.33
CA ASP A 124 19.15 -7.04 4.98
C ASP A 124 19.27 -7.35 3.48
#